data_AF-A0A3N5SGH3-F1
#
_entry.id   AF-A0A3N5SGH3-F1
#
_cell.length_a   1.000
_cell.length_b   1.000
_cell.length_c   1.000
_cell.angle_alpha   90.00
_cell.angle_beta   90.00
_cell.angle_gamma   90.00
#
_symmetry.space_group_name_H-M   'P 1'
#
loop_
_entity.id
_entity.type
_entity.pdbx_description
1 polymer ?
#
loop_
_entity_poly.entity_id
_entity_poly.type
_entity_poly.pdbx_seq_one_letter_code
_entity_poly.pdbx_strand_id
1 'polypeptide(L)' 'EAESAFVVGDFNNWDETTTPMDRLKNGKFKATVELEPNRDYQFRYLINGNQWHNDWDADRYVANPFSGDNSVVNTAPDSP' A
#
# COMPACT_ATOMS: atom_id res chain seq x y z
N GLU A 1 4.43 19.69 -0.01
CA GLU A 1 3.11 19.05 -0.21
C GLU A 1 3.34 17.85 -1.14
N ALA A 2 2.59 16.75 -1.00
CA ALA A 2 2.75 15.61 -1.89
C ALA A 2 2.03 15.88 -3.22
N GLU A 3 2.73 15.60 -4.33
CA GLU A 3 2.30 15.86 -5.71
C GLU A 3 1.75 14.59 -6.36
N SER A 4 2.37 13.44 -6.07
CA SER A 4 1.94 12.12 -6.55
C SER A 4 2.07 11.07 -5.46
N ALA A 5 1.23 10.04 -5.54
CA ALA A 5 1.30 8.86 -4.71
C ALA A 5 0.91 7.63 -5.51
N PHE A 6 1.60 6.52 -5.24
CA PHE A 6 1.29 5.19 -5.76
C PHE A 6 1.15 4.23 -4.58
N VAL A 7 0.28 3.23 -4.73
CA VAL A 7 0.28 2.07 -3.82
C VAL A 7 0.96 0.91 -4.54
N VAL A 8 1.97 0.34 -3.92
CA VAL A 8 2.86 -0.64 -4.56
C VAL A 8 2.90 -1.88 -3.69
N GLY A 9 2.68 -3.06 -4.26
CA GLY A 9 2.59 -4.28 -3.48
C GLY A 9 2.42 -5.55 -4.30
N ASP A 10 2.12 -6.64 -3.61
CA ASP A 10 2.02 -7.97 -4.24
C ASP A 10 0.98 -8.02 -5.38
N PHE A 11 -0.10 -7.24 -5.28
CA PHE A 11 -1.18 -7.18 -6.28
C PHE A 11 -0.76 -6.56 -7.62
N ASN A 12 0.34 -5.81 -7.66
CA ASN A 12 0.87 -5.20 -8.88
C ASN A 12 2.32 -5.60 -9.15
N ASN A 13 2.79 -6.71 -8.56
CA ASN A 13 4.17 -7.19 -8.66
C ASN A 13 5.22 -6.15 -8.23
N TRP A 14 4.89 -5.30 -7.27
CA TRP A 14 5.76 -4.22 -6.79
C TRP A 14 6.17 -3.20 -7.87
N ASP A 15 5.33 -3.01 -8.89
CA ASP A 15 5.55 -1.98 -9.90
C ASP A 15 5.17 -0.60 -9.36
N GLU A 16 6.14 0.32 -9.36
CA GLU A 16 6.04 1.67 -8.83
C GLU A 16 5.14 2.62 -9.64
N THR A 17 4.62 2.17 -10.80
CA THR A 17 3.96 3.02 -11.79
C THR A 17 2.54 2.60 -12.14
N THR A 18 2.12 1.37 -11.80
CA THR A 18 0.88 0.78 -12.32
C THR A 18 -0.36 0.99 -11.45
N THR A 19 -0.21 1.53 -10.24
CA THR A 19 -1.34 1.77 -9.33
C THR A 19 -1.28 3.18 -8.71
N PRO A 20 -1.48 4.24 -9.52
CA PRO A 20 -1.53 5.61 -9.05
C PRO A 20 -2.72 5.85 -8.12
N MET A 21 -2.55 6.76 -7.17
CA MET A 21 -3.62 7.19 -6.26
C MET A 21 -4.17 8.55 -6.70
N ASP A 22 -5.49 8.70 -6.64
CA ASP A 22 -6.18 9.95 -6.93
C ASP A 22 -5.99 10.95 -5.78
N ARG A 23 -5.54 12.16 -6.11
CA ARG A 23 -5.43 13.27 -5.17
C ARG A 23 -6.80 13.92 -4.97
N LEU A 24 -7.30 13.88 -3.74
CA LEU A 24 -8.56 14.48 -3.32
C LEU A 24 -8.41 15.99 -3.04
N LYS A 25 -9.53 16.72 -3.04
CA LYS A 25 -9.58 18.18 -2.80
C LYS A 25 -8.97 18.61 -1.47
N ASN A 26 -8.97 17.74 -0.47
CA ASN A 26 -8.40 17.99 0.86
C ASN A 26 -6.90 17.61 0.97
N GLY A 27 -6.25 17.29 -0.15
CA GLY A 27 -4.84 16.92 -0.20
C GLY A 27 -4.53 15.46 0.17
N LYS A 28 -5.55 14.64 0.50
CA LYS A 28 -5.38 13.20 0.72
C LYS A 28 -5.30 12.45 -0.61
N PHE A 29 -4.75 11.24 -0.57
CA PHE A 29 -4.70 10.33 -1.72
C PHE A 29 -5.61 9.13 -1.48
N LYS A 30 -6.20 8.59 -2.56
CA LYS A 30 -7.05 7.41 -2.51
C LYS A 30 -6.80 6.51 -3.73
N ALA A 31 -6.75 5.21 -3.51
CA ALA A 31 -6.89 4.20 -4.57
C ALA A 31 -7.88 3.13 -4.10
N THR A 32 -8.47 2.42 -5.05
CA THR A 32 -9.24 1.20 -4.80
C THR A 32 -8.52 0.07 -5.52
N VAL A 33 -8.14 -0.97 -4.78
CA VAL A 33 -7.46 -2.16 -5.33
C VAL A 33 -8.34 -3.37 -5.04
N GLU A 34 -8.63 -4.17 -6.05
CA GLU A 34 -9.34 -5.43 -5.90
C GLU A 34 -8.34 -6.52 -5.50
N LEU A 35 -8.64 -7.24 -4.43
CA LEU A 35 -7.78 -8.29 -3.87
C LEU A 35 -8.58 -9.60 -3.74
N GLU A 36 -7.89 -10.73 -3.92
CA GLU A 36 -8.49 -12.03 -3.66
C GLU A 36 -8.71 -12.23 -2.15
N PRO A 37 -9.80 -12.89 -1.73
CA PRO A 37 -10.10 -13.13 -0.33
C PRO A 37 -9.16 -14.17 0.30
N ASN A 38 -9.12 -14.19 1.64
CA ASN A 38 -8.38 -15.17 2.44
C ASN A 38 -6.87 -15.21 2.16
N ARG A 39 -6.26 -14.04 1.92
CA ARG A 39 -4.85 -13.93 1.60
C ARG A 39 -4.24 -12.67 2.22
N ASP A 40 -2.95 -12.76 2.52
CA ASP A 40 -2.14 -11.60 2.87
C ASP A 40 -1.51 -10.97 1.63
N TYR A 41 -1.52 -9.64 1.60
CA TYR A 41 -0.82 -8.83 0.62
C TYR A 41 0.10 -7.84 1.31
N GLN A 42 1.37 -7.86 0.92
CA GLN A 42 2.33 -6.85 1.34
C GLN A 42 2.24 -5.64 0.42
N PHE A 43 2.34 -4.43 0.99
CA PHE A 43 2.33 -3.19 0.22
C PHE A 43 3.00 -2.03 0.96
N ARG A 44 3.28 -0.95 0.22
CA ARG A 44 3.74 0.35 0.72
C ARG A 44 3.20 1.48 -0.17
N TYR A 45 3.25 2.71 0.32
CA TYR A 45 2.98 3.91 -0.48
C TYR A 45 4.27 4.54 -0.97
N LEU A 46 4.33 4.88 -2.25
CA LEU A 46 5.43 5.62 -2.86
C LEU A 46 4.98 7.04 -3.17
N ILE A 47 5.50 8.00 -2.40
CA ILE A 47 5.18 9.42 -2.49
C ILE A 47 6.25 10.14 -3.31
N ASN A 48 5.83 10.96 -4.27
CA ASN A 48 6.70 11.74 -5.16
C ASN A 48 7.84 10.91 -5.81
N GLY A 49 7.62 9.61 -6.00
CA GLY A 49 8.57 8.69 -6.63
C GLY A 49 9.83 8.36 -5.81
N ASN A 50 9.93 8.76 -4.54
CA ASN A 50 11.14 8.51 -3.75
C ASN A 50 10.93 8.29 -2.25
N GLN A 51 9.74 8.57 -1.72
CA GLN A 51 9.44 8.45 -0.30
C GLN A 51 8.53 7.25 -0.06
N TRP A 52 9.06 6.25 0.65
CA TRP A 52 8.32 5.06 0.99
C TRP A 52 7.68 5.16 2.37
N HIS A 53 6.37 4.96 2.43
CA HIS A 53 5.59 4.99 3.66
C HIS A 53 4.83 3.69 3.87
N ASN A 54 4.68 3.31 5.14
CA ASN A 54 3.78 2.25 5.52
C ASN A 54 2.42 2.82 5.90
N ASP A 55 1.40 1.99 5.83
CA ASP A 55 0.08 2.29 6.36
C ASP A 55 0.11 2.07 7.87
N TRP A 56 -0.12 3.14 8.63
CA TRP A 56 -0.23 3.12 10.09
C TRP A 56 -1.37 2.23 10.63
N ASP A 57 -2.39 1.98 9.80
CA ASP A 57 -3.57 1.17 10.10
C ASP A 57 -3.48 -0.23 9.47
N ALA A 58 -2.30 -0.66 9.00
CA ALA A 58 -2.10 -2.01 8.46
C ALA A 58 -2.39 -3.11 9.50
N ASP A 59 -2.89 -4.26 9.04
CA ASP A 59 -3.17 -5.40 9.93
C ASP A 59 -1.92 -5.92 10.63
N ARG A 60 -0.76 -5.80 9.97
CA ARG A 60 0.56 -6.01 10.57
C ARG A 60 1.69 -5.45 9.70
N TYR A 61 2.91 -5.56 10.22
CA TYR A 61 4.14 -5.22 9.51
C TYR A 61 5.05 -6.45 9.39
N VAL A 62 5.76 -6.56 8.26
CA VAL A 62 6.72 -7.64 8.02
C VAL A 62 8.04 -7.08 7.50
N ALA A 63 9.16 -7.59 8.02
CA ALA A 63 10.48 -7.15 7.62
C ALA A 63 10.70 -7.37 6.12
N ASN A 64 11.21 -6.34 5.46
CA ASN A 64 11.59 -6.37 4.06
C ASN A 64 13.12 -6.53 3.90
N PRO A 65 13.61 -6.91 2.71
CA PRO A 65 15.05 -7.09 2.47
C PRO A 65 15.92 -5.82 2.59
N PHE A 66 15.31 -4.64 2.73
CA PHE A 66 15.97 -3.34 2.63
C PHE A 66 16.07 -2.60 3.97
N SER A 67 16.20 -3.34 5.09
CA SER A 67 16.30 -2.76 6.44
C SER A 67 15.11 -1.88 6.83
N GLY A 68 13.90 -2.34 6.52
CA GLY A 68 12.63 -1.75 6.96
C GLY A 68 11.51 -2.78 6.94
N ASP A 69 10.27 -2.32 7.06
CA ASP A 69 9.09 -3.19 7.02
C ASP A 69 8.16 -2.84 5.85
N ASN A 70 7.38 -3.81 5.40
CA ASN A 70 6.23 -3.64 4.53
C ASN A 70 4.94 -3.67 5.37
N SER A 71 3.92 -2.94 4.92
CA SER A 71 2.56 -3.05 5.46
C SER A 71 1.93 -4.33 4.95
N VAL A 72 1.04 -4.94 5.74
CA VAL A 72 0.25 -6.10 5.31
C VAL A 72 -1.23 -5.82 5.50
N VAL A 73 -2.01 -6.20 4.49
CA VAL A 73 -3.48 -6.34 4.60
C VAL A 73 -3.85 -7.81 4.45
N ASN A 74 -4.71 -8.28 5.35
CA ASN A 74 -5.28 -9.62 5.37
C ASN A 74 -6.73 -9.54 4.87
N THR A 75 -7.04 -10.30 3.82
CA THR A 75 -8.38 -10.33 3.23
C THR A 75 -9.24 -11.49 3.75
N ALA A 76 -8.82 -12.17 4.82
CA ALA A 76 -9.65 -13.15 5.48
C ALA A 76 -10.72 -12.41 6.32
N PRO A 77 -11.94 -12.96 6.39
CA PRO A 77 -12.96 -12.40 7.25
C PRO A 77 -12.50 -12.44 8.71
N ASP A 78 -12.76 -11.37 9.45
CA ASP A 78 -12.60 -11.38 10.91
C ASP A 78 -13.37 -12.57 11.48
N SER A 79 -12.69 -13.39 12.30
CA SER A 79 -13.37 -14.46 13.02
C SER A 79 -14.43 -13.84 13.95
N PRO A 80 -15.67 -14.36 13.97
CA PRO A 80 -16.75 -13.82 14.80
C PRO A 80 -16.50 -13.98 16.30
#